data_AF-A0A848N4D9-F1
#
_entry.id   AF-A0A848N4D9-F1
#
_cell.length_a   1.000
_cell.length_b   1.000
_cell.length_c   1.000
_cell.angle_alpha   90.00
_cell.angle_beta   90.00
_cell.angle_gamma   90.00
#
_symmetry.space_group_name_H-M   'P 1'
#
loop_
_entity.id
_entity.type
_entity.pdbx_description
1 polymer ?
#
loop_
_entity_poly.entity_id
_entity_poly.type
_entity_poly.pdbx_seq_one_letter_code
_entity_poly.pdbx_strand_id
1 'polypeptide(L)'
;MTVEIGSLDQYTIEDMKVFQVDGSEWIAAPTLLHALVEYDSQIDLEVNDLQDIRECDIEKEGMLDSDCVTKQERLDVMSGKITLLPHDEISIGQFGIFCGEVCKLIPFKEVIKRQNVGVYIIACTEG
;
A
#
# COMPACT_ATOMS: atom_id res chain seq x y z
N MET A 1 2.94 31.25 -6.16
CA MET A 1 2.57 30.90 -4.78
C MET A 1 3.42 29.71 -4.43
N THR A 2 4.45 29.88 -3.61
CA THR A 2 5.32 28.80 -3.14
C THR A 2 4.60 28.11 -1.99
N VAL A 3 4.29 26.82 -2.16
CA VAL A 3 3.78 25.99 -1.08
C VAL A 3 4.99 25.65 -0.21
N GLU A 4 5.04 26.17 1.02
CA GLU A 4 6.03 25.73 1.99
C GLU A 4 5.62 24.34 2.49
N ILE A 5 6.38 23.36 2.01
CA ILE A 5 6.30 21.97 2.43
C ILE A 5 6.99 21.88 3.79
N GLY A 6 6.23 21.61 4.85
CA GLY A 6 6.78 21.33 6.18
C GLY A 6 7.68 20.10 6.16
N SER A 7 8.55 19.96 7.16
CA SER A 7 9.41 18.78 7.28
C SER A 7 8.58 17.50 7.48
N LEU A 8 8.94 16.42 6.80
CA LEU A 8 8.18 15.16 6.69
C LEU A 8 7.87 14.49 8.04
N ASP A 9 8.72 14.71 9.05
CA ASP A 9 8.66 14.16 10.41
C ASP A 9 7.60 14.82 11.31
N GLN A 10 6.90 15.84 10.84
CA GLN A 10 5.91 16.57 11.63
C GLN A 10 4.48 16.06 11.45
N TYR A 11 4.24 15.15 10.52
CA TYR A 11 2.91 14.68 10.14
C TYR A 11 2.56 13.35 10.80
N THR A 12 1.30 13.21 11.23
CA THR A 12 0.75 11.94 11.71
C THR A 12 0.12 11.16 10.57
N ILE A 13 -0.18 9.88 10.79
CA ILE A 13 -0.92 9.05 9.81
C ILE A 13 -2.28 9.67 9.45
N GLU A 14 -2.90 10.41 10.37
CA GLU A 14 -4.19 11.07 10.14
C GLU A 14 -4.08 12.26 9.17
N ASP A 15 -2.88 12.83 9.04
CA ASP A 15 -2.58 13.94 8.13
C ASP A 15 -2.15 13.47 6.73
N MET A 16 -1.91 12.16 6.57
CA MET A 16 -1.44 11.56 5.32
C MET A 16 -2.60 11.40 4.33
N LYS A 17 -2.32 11.68 3.05
CA LYS A 17 -3.10 11.21 1.91
C LYS A 17 -2.34 10.05 1.28
N VAL A 18 -3.07 9.08 0.72
CA VAL A 18 -2.45 7.97 0.00
C VAL A 18 -2.83 8.09 -1.45
N PHE A 19 -1.87 7.90 -2.32
CA PHE A 19 -2.05 7.91 -3.76
C PHE A 19 -1.63 6.55 -4.30
N GLN A 20 -2.54 5.90 -5.02
CA GLN A 20 -2.19 4.78 -5.87
C GLN A 20 -1.58 5.35 -7.14
N VAL A 21 -0.36 4.91 -7.45
CA VAL A 21 0.36 5.38 -8.63
C VAL A 21 0.25 4.37 -9.77
N ASP A 22 0.22 3.08 -9.45
CA ASP A 22 -0.15 2.03 -10.39
C ASP A 22 -0.88 0.86 -9.70
N GLY A 23 -1.02 -0.28 -10.37
CA GLY A 23 -1.70 -1.46 -9.83
C GLY A 23 -1.06 -2.09 -8.58
N SER A 24 0.16 -1.72 -8.23
CA SER A 24 0.98 -2.35 -7.19
C SER A 24 1.84 -1.37 -6.38
N GLU A 25 1.78 -0.07 -6.69
CA GLU A 25 2.54 0.99 -6.07
C GLU A 25 1.64 2.06 -5.46
N TRP A 26 1.95 2.38 -4.20
CA TRP A 26 1.26 3.42 -3.44
C TRP A 26 2.25 4.33 -2.74
N ILE A 27 1.86 5.60 -2.58
CA ILE A 27 2.62 6.61 -1.87
C ILE A 27 1.73 7.27 -0.83
N ALA A 28 2.15 7.22 0.43
CA ALA A 28 1.56 8.01 1.50
C ALA A 28 2.33 9.32 1.65
N ALA A 29 1.63 10.46 1.54
CA ALA A 29 2.23 11.78 1.72
C ALA A 29 1.22 12.81 2.25
N PRO A 30 1.65 13.84 2.99
CA PRO A 30 0.76 14.92 3.45
C PRO A 30 0.10 15.70 2.31
N THR A 31 0.77 15.81 1.17
CA THR A 31 0.25 16.50 -0.02
C THR A 31 0.59 15.75 -1.29
N LEU A 32 -0.21 15.95 -2.35
CA LEU A 32 0.07 15.38 -3.67
C LEU A 32 1.43 15.85 -4.21
N LEU A 33 1.83 17.11 -3.97
CA LEU A 33 3.12 17.61 -4.42
C LEU A 33 4.29 16.83 -3.79
N HIS A 34 4.19 16.47 -2.51
CA HIS A 34 5.21 15.62 -1.88
C HIS A 34 5.21 14.23 -2.51
N ALA A 35 4.02 13.66 -2.75
CA ALA A 35 3.92 12.35 -3.38
C ALA A 35 4.58 12.34 -4.77
N LEU A 36 4.33 13.38 -5.58
CA LEU A 36 4.91 13.51 -6.92
C LEU A 36 6.43 13.70 -6.90
N VAL A 37 6.95 14.55 -5.99
CA VAL A 37 8.40 14.75 -5.85
C VAL A 37 9.10 13.46 -5.42
N GLU A 38 8.50 12.70 -4.50
CA GLU A 38 9.08 11.43 -4.07
C GLU A 38 8.91 10.31 -5.08
N TYR A 39 7.84 10.32 -5.89
CA TYR A 39 7.69 9.38 -6.98
C TYR A 39 8.76 9.61 -8.06
N ASP A 40 8.98 10.88 -8.44
CA ASP A 40 9.98 11.29 -9.45
C ASP A 40 11.40 10.93 -9.01
N SER A 41 11.70 11.15 -7.71
CA SER A 41 13.04 10.89 -7.15
C SER A 41 13.44 9.41 -7.16
N GLN A 42 12.46 8.50 -7.13
CA GLN A 42 12.71 7.06 -7.00
C GLN A 42 12.57 6.29 -8.31
N ILE A 43 11.69 6.72 -9.23
CA ILE A 43 11.29 5.90 -10.39
C ILE A 43 11.49 6.60 -11.74
N ASP A 44 11.92 7.87 -11.78
CA ASP A 44 12.10 8.65 -13.02
C ASP A 44 10.74 8.81 -13.75
N LEU A 45 9.95 9.80 -13.32
CA LEU A 45 8.53 9.92 -13.64
C LEU A 45 8.30 10.26 -15.12
N GLU A 46 7.69 9.34 -15.89
CA GLU A 46 7.17 9.73 -17.21
C GLU A 46 5.83 10.46 -17.05
N VAL A 47 5.60 11.48 -17.89
CA VAL A 47 4.36 12.29 -17.87
C VAL A 47 3.09 11.43 -18.07
N ASN A 48 3.23 10.24 -18.65
CA ASN A 48 2.13 9.30 -18.82
C ASN A 48 1.69 8.67 -17.49
N ASP A 49 2.61 8.41 -16.56
CA ASP A 49 2.34 7.75 -15.28
C ASP A 49 1.55 8.64 -14.32
N LEU A 50 1.59 9.97 -14.55
CA LEU A 50 0.81 10.93 -13.79
C LEU A 50 -0.70 10.86 -14.06
N GLN A 51 -1.13 10.26 -15.18
CA GLN A 51 -2.55 10.25 -15.57
C GLN A 51 -3.39 9.28 -14.74
N ASP A 52 -2.75 8.29 -14.11
CA ASP A 52 -3.42 7.21 -13.38
C ASP A 52 -3.33 7.36 -11.85
N ILE A 53 -2.77 8.47 -11.36
CA ILE A 53 -2.67 8.75 -9.92
C ILE A 53 -4.06 8.99 -9.32
N ARG A 54 -4.44 8.14 -8.37
CA ARG A 54 -5.72 8.21 -7.65
C ARG A 54 -5.50 8.36 -6.15
N GLU A 55 -6.22 9.29 -5.52
CA GLU A 55 -6.28 9.37 -4.05
C GLU A 55 -7.09 8.18 -3.48
N CYS A 56 -6.52 7.50 -2.49
CA CYS A 56 -7.06 6.33 -1.81
C CYS A 56 -7.68 6.69 -0.46
N ASP A 57 -8.77 6.01 -0.12
CA ASP A 57 -9.35 6.07 1.24
C ASP A 57 -8.59 5.10 2.15
N ILE A 58 -7.75 5.64 3.03
CA ILE A 58 -6.84 4.90 3.92
C ILE A 58 -7.57 3.91 4.84
N GLU A 59 -8.86 4.14 5.14
CA GLU A 59 -9.67 3.26 6.00
C GLU A 59 -10.34 2.13 5.22
N LYS A 60 -10.48 2.28 3.90
CA LYS A 60 -11.31 1.37 3.08
C LYS A 60 -10.52 0.59 2.05
N GLU A 61 -9.46 1.20 1.50
CA GLU A 61 -8.59 0.52 0.55
C GLU A 61 -7.75 -0.50 1.33
N GLY A 62 -7.72 -1.74 0.83
CA GLY A 62 -6.99 -2.83 1.45
C GLY A 62 -5.67 -3.10 0.73
N MET A 63 -4.68 -3.63 1.45
CA MET A 63 -3.43 -4.13 0.87
C MET A 63 -3.20 -5.58 1.31
N LEU A 64 -2.67 -6.40 0.41
CA LEU A 64 -2.25 -7.75 0.74
C LEU A 64 -0.93 -7.67 1.52
N ASP A 65 -0.95 -8.15 2.76
CA ASP A 65 0.22 -8.16 3.64
C ASP A 65 0.49 -9.59 4.14
N SER A 66 1.71 -10.09 3.88
CA SER A 66 2.15 -11.44 4.29
C SER A 66 2.60 -11.49 5.75
N ASP A 67 3.00 -10.35 6.34
CA ASP A 67 3.40 -10.24 7.75
C ASP A 67 2.20 -10.35 8.69
N CYS A 68 1.00 -10.02 8.17
CA CYS A 68 -0.25 -10.22 8.89
C CYS A 68 -0.68 -11.68 9.03
N VAL A 69 -0.07 -12.61 8.30
CA VAL A 69 -0.48 -14.01 8.26
C VAL A 69 0.29 -14.81 9.30
N THR A 70 -0.41 -15.27 10.33
CA THR A 70 0.19 -16.11 11.37
C THR A 70 0.63 -17.46 10.82
N LYS A 71 1.57 -18.11 11.51
CA LYS A 71 2.02 -19.47 11.15
C LYS A 71 0.86 -20.47 11.09
N GLN A 72 -0.13 -20.36 11.98
CA GLN A 72 -1.28 -21.26 11.97
C GLN A 72 -2.19 -20.99 10.77
N GLU A 73 -2.45 -19.72 10.43
CA GLU A 73 -3.23 -19.37 9.23
C GLU A 73 -2.54 -19.87 7.94
N ARG A 74 -1.21 -19.76 7.84
CA ARG A 74 -0.45 -20.34 6.71
C ARG A 74 -0.66 -21.85 6.60
N LEU A 75 -0.59 -22.58 7.73
CA LEU A 75 -0.83 -24.03 7.75
C LEU A 75 -2.29 -24.39 7.43
N ASP A 76 -3.24 -23.60 7.90
CA ASP A 76 -4.67 -23.79 7.62
C ASP A 76 -4.98 -23.56 6.13
N VAL A 77 -4.30 -22.61 5.48
CA VAL A 77 -4.36 -22.43 4.02
C VAL A 77 -3.74 -23.64 3.29
N MET A 78 -2.53 -24.05 3.66
CA MET A 78 -1.83 -25.18 3.01
C MET A 78 -2.57 -26.53 3.16
N SER A 79 -3.32 -26.69 4.25
CA SER A 79 -4.16 -27.88 4.49
C SER A 79 -5.55 -27.80 3.87
N GLY A 80 -5.88 -26.70 3.19
CA GLY A 80 -7.18 -26.49 2.53
C GLY A 80 -8.33 -26.15 3.48
N LYS A 81 -8.03 -25.81 4.74
CA LYS A 81 -9.03 -25.41 5.75
C LYS A 81 -9.47 -23.96 5.57
N ILE A 82 -8.59 -23.10 5.05
CA ILE A 82 -8.90 -21.74 4.62
C ILE A 82 -8.84 -21.69 3.09
N THR A 83 -9.92 -21.21 2.48
CA THR A 83 -9.98 -21.02 1.02
C THR A 83 -9.28 -19.72 0.64
N LEU A 84 -8.42 -19.80 -0.37
CA LEU A 84 -7.85 -18.65 -1.04
C LEU A 84 -8.82 -18.17 -2.13
N LEU A 85 -9.16 -16.89 -2.09
CA LEU A 85 -9.95 -16.27 -3.14
C LEU A 85 -9.03 -15.63 -4.18
N PRO A 86 -9.46 -15.58 -5.45
CA PRO A 86 -8.74 -14.84 -6.47
C PRO A 86 -8.74 -13.34 -6.14
N HIS A 87 -7.70 -12.62 -6.56
CA HIS A 87 -7.37 -11.25 -6.14
C HIS A 87 -8.56 -10.27 -6.29
N ASP A 88 -9.35 -10.43 -7.34
CA ASP A 88 -10.53 -9.64 -7.67
C ASP A 88 -11.75 -9.90 -6.76
N GLU A 89 -11.73 -10.97 -5.97
CA GLU A 89 -12.82 -11.35 -5.07
C GLU A 89 -12.46 -11.20 -3.58
N ILE A 90 -11.23 -10.78 -3.26
CA ILE A 90 -10.76 -10.67 -1.88
C ILE A 90 -11.31 -9.39 -1.24
N SER A 91 -11.87 -9.54 -0.05
CA SER A 91 -12.30 -8.45 0.84
C SER A 91 -11.48 -8.42 2.12
N ILE A 92 -11.51 -7.29 2.82
CA ILE A 92 -10.73 -7.09 4.05
C ILE A 92 -10.94 -8.25 5.02
N GLY A 93 -9.84 -8.85 5.48
CA GLY A 93 -9.79 -9.99 6.37
C GLY A 93 -9.65 -11.35 5.67
N GLN A 94 -9.78 -11.41 4.35
CA GLN A 94 -9.63 -12.64 3.56
C GLN A 94 -8.19 -12.84 3.08
N PHE A 95 -7.91 -14.06 2.61
CA PHE A 95 -6.57 -14.51 2.24
C PHE A 95 -6.44 -14.67 0.72
N GLY A 96 -5.28 -14.27 0.21
CA GLY A 96 -4.88 -14.40 -1.19
C GLY A 96 -3.45 -14.89 -1.33
N ILE A 97 -3.01 -15.08 -2.57
CA ILE A 97 -1.60 -15.29 -2.90
C ILE A 97 -1.09 -14.07 -3.65
N PHE A 98 0.05 -13.55 -3.23
CA PHE A 98 0.76 -12.48 -3.90
C PHE A 98 2.25 -12.80 -3.93
N CYS A 99 2.89 -12.72 -5.10
CA CYS A 99 4.29 -13.10 -5.30
C CYS A 99 4.67 -14.49 -4.72
N GLY A 100 3.75 -15.45 -4.76
CA GLY A 100 3.96 -16.80 -4.21
C GLY A 100 3.84 -16.92 -2.69
N GLU A 101 3.55 -15.84 -1.98
CA GLU A 101 3.31 -15.83 -0.54
C GLU A 101 1.81 -15.77 -0.20
N VAL A 102 1.44 -16.38 0.93
CA VAL A 102 0.09 -16.23 1.49
C VAL A 102 0.00 -14.88 2.17
N CYS A 103 -0.93 -14.05 1.71
CA CYS A 103 -1.19 -12.72 2.22
C CYS A 103 -2.60 -12.61 2.75
N LYS A 104 -2.83 -11.64 3.64
CA LYS A 104 -4.16 -11.26 4.12
C LYS A 104 -4.46 -9.85 3.67
N LEU A 105 -5.65 -9.62 3.10
CA LEU A 105 -6.08 -8.28 2.73
C LEU A 105 -6.43 -7.53 4.01
N ILE A 106 -5.69 -6.49 4.33
CA ILE A 106 -5.90 -5.67 5.54
C ILE A 106 -6.11 -4.21 5.17
N PRO A 107 -6.77 -3.40 6.02
CA PRO A 107 -6.92 -1.98 5.76
C PRO A 107 -5.54 -1.31 5.63
N PHE A 108 -5.40 -0.40 4.67
CA PHE A 108 -4.14 0.30 4.41
C PHE A 108 -3.61 1.01 5.65
N LYS A 109 -4.48 1.61 6.46
CA LYS A 109 -4.12 2.21 7.76
C LYS A 109 -3.33 1.28 8.67
N GLU A 110 -3.66 0.00 8.69
CA GLU A 110 -2.99 -0.98 9.55
C GLU A 110 -1.61 -1.37 9.03
N VAL A 111 -1.39 -1.30 7.71
CA VAL A 111 -0.07 -1.47 7.09
C VAL A 111 0.84 -0.30 7.48
N ILE A 112 0.38 0.94 7.24
CA ILE A 112 1.18 2.15 7.49
C ILE A 112 1.67 2.20 8.95
N LYS A 113 0.77 1.90 9.90
CA LYS A 113 1.09 1.91 11.34
C LYS A 113 2.23 0.96 11.70
N ARG A 114 2.31 -0.20 11.06
CA ARG A 114 3.26 -1.27 11.42
C ARG A 114 4.63 -1.05 10.85
N GLN A 115 4.70 -0.57 9.62
CA GLN A 115 5.98 -0.33 8.97
C GLN A 115 6.67 0.96 9.46
N ASN A 116 6.07 1.69 10.44
CA ASN A 116 6.62 2.95 10.94
C ASN A 116 6.98 3.89 9.78
N VAL A 117 6.15 3.86 8.73
CA VAL A 117 6.46 4.48 7.43
C VAL A 117 6.29 5.98 7.60
N GLY A 118 7.41 6.70 7.56
CA GLY A 118 7.40 8.15 7.38
C GLY A 118 6.88 8.49 5.98
N VAL A 119 7.49 7.91 4.95
CA VAL A 119 7.17 7.94 3.49
C VAL A 119 8.03 6.82 2.85
N TYR A 120 7.57 6.10 1.81
CA TYR A 120 8.31 5.62 0.62
C TYR A 120 7.42 4.68 -0.22
N ILE A 121 7.68 4.61 -1.53
CA ILE A 121 6.90 3.87 -2.53
C ILE A 121 6.82 2.41 -2.14
N ILE A 122 5.61 1.88 -2.03
CA ILE A 122 5.40 0.45 -1.83
C ILE A 122 5.55 -0.22 -3.20
N ALA A 123 6.78 -0.42 -3.66
CA ALA A 123 7.02 -1.23 -4.86
C ALA A 123 6.84 -2.70 -4.50
N CYS A 124 5.75 -3.32 -4.95
CA CYS A 124 5.68 -4.78 -4.96
C CYS A 124 6.68 -5.28 -5.99
N THR A 125 7.75 -5.93 -5.55
CA THR A 125 8.74 -6.53 -6.44
C THR A 125 8.05 -7.54 -7.36
N GLU A 126 8.20 -7.32 -8.66
CA GLU A 126 7.71 -8.17 -9.73
C GLU A 126 8.08 -9.65 -9.51
N GLY A 127 7.13 -10.51 -9.87
CA GLY A 127 7.29 -11.93 -10.10
C GLY A 127 6.15 -12.47 -10.93
#